data_AF-R7RTU8-F1
#
_entry.id   AF-R7RTU8-F1
#
_cell.length_a   1.000
_cell.length_b   1.000
_cell.length_c   1.000
_cell.angle_alpha   90.00
_cell.angle_beta   90.00
_cell.angle_gamma   90.00
#
_symmetry.space_group_name_H-M   'P 1'
#
loop_
_entity.id
_entity.type
_entity.pdbx_description
1 polymer ?
#
loop_
_entity_poly.entity_id
_entity_poly.type
_entity_poly.pdbx_seq_one_letter_code
_entity_poly.pdbx_strand_id
1 'polypeptide(L)'
;MTIGMRNIKTALAVFLSIIFSNILKLDYPFYAAIASLVCMQSTLEKTYTAGKNRLLGTFIGAVLGFVFASLFPTNALFSALGIVLLIYICNKLDWNDAISMAGIVFLGIMLNIKDNKHALVYSYKRLLETLIGITIAFIVNSFIKPPEK
;
A
#
# COMPACT_ATOMS: atom_id res chain seq x y z
N MET A 1 -30.92 -5.15 -2.07
CA MET A 1 -29.49 -5.01 -2.44
C MET A 1 -28.90 -6.41 -2.56
N THR A 2 -28.26 -6.76 -3.66
CA THR A 2 -27.62 -8.08 -3.85
C THR A 2 -26.11 -7.95 -3.70
N ILE A 3 -25.47 -9.00 -3.18
CA ILE A 3 -24.01 -9.05 -3.06
C ILE A 3 -23.44 -9.23 -4.47
N GLY A 4 -22.77 -8.19 -4.98
CA GLY A 4 -22.16 -8.21 -6.30
C GLY A 4 -20.91 -9.11 -6.34
N MET A 5 -20.58 -9.62 -7.53
CA MET A 5 -19.40 -10.49 -7.73
C MET A 5 -18.10 -9.84 -7.24
N ARG A 6 -17.95 -8.52 -7.42
CA ARG A 6 -16.79 -7.77 -6.90
C ARG A 6 -16.59 -8.01 -5.41
N ASN A 7 -17.67 -7.98 -4.62
CA ASN A 7 -17.60 -8.13 -3.17
C ASN A 7 -17.09 -9.53 -2.79
N ILE A 8 -17.53 -10.58 -3.51
CA ILE A 8 -17.07 -11.96 -3.30
C ILE A 8 -15.58 -12.09 -3.63
N LYS A 9 -15.13 -11.53 -4.76
CA LYS A 9 -13.71 -11.52 -5.14
C LYS A 9 -12.86 -10.78 -4.11
N THR A 10 -13.33 -9.63 -3.63
CA THR A 10 -12.63 -8.85 -2.60
C THR A 10 -12.49 -9.67 -1.31
N ALA A 11 -13.57 -10.28 -0.82
CA ALA A 11 -13.52 -11.11 0.38
C ALA A 11 -12.55 -12.28 0.23
N LEU A 12 -12.56 -12.95 -0.93
CA LEU A 12 -11.61 -14.02 -1.20
C LEU A 12 -10.16 -13.53 -1.28
N ALA A 13 -9.91 -12.40 -1.94
CA ALA A 13 -8.56 -11.84 -2.04
C ALA A 13 -8.01 -11.45 -0.67
N VAL A 14 -8.84 -10.89 0.21
CA VAL A 14 -8.48 -10.59 1.59
C VAL A 14 -8.17 -11.88 2.36
N PHE A 15 -9.05 -12.88 2.27
CA PHE A 15 -8.84 -14.18 2.91
C PHE A 15 -7.52 -14.83 2.49
N LEU A 16 -7.27 -14.91 1.18
CA LEU A 16 -6.02 -15.45 0.64
C LEU A 16 -4.81 -14.62 1.07
N SER A 17 -4.92 -13.28 1.08
CA SER A 17 -3.84 -12.40 1.54
C SER A 17 -3.42 -12.68 2.97
N ILE A 18 -4.39 -12.91 3.86
CA ILE A 18 -4.12 -13.26 5.26
C ILE A 18 -3.43 -14.63 5.33
N ILE A 19 -3.95 -15.64 4.63
CA ILE A 19 -3.36 -16.99 4.64
C ILE A 19 -1.92 -16.97 4.12
N PHE A 20 -1.68 -16.38 2.94
CA PHE A 20 -0.34 -16.31 2.36
C PHE A 20 0.62 -15.50 3.23
N SER A 21 0.16 -14.40 3.84
CA SER A 21 0.99 -13.62 4.77
C SER A 21 1.41 -14.42 6.00
N ASN A 22 0.49 -15.23 6.56
CA ASN A 22 0.79 -16.09 7.70
C ASN A 22 1.76 -17.22 7.32
N ILE A 23 1.58 -17.84 6.15
CA ILE A 23 2.48 -18.89 5.63
C ILE A 23 3.90 -18.33 5.43
N LEU A 24 4.00 -17.12 4.88
CA LEU A 24 5.27 -16.42 4.65
C LEU A 24 5.84 -15.78 5.92
N LYS A 25 5.17 -15.92 7.07
CA LYS A 25 5.56 -15.36 8.37
C LYS A 25 5.85 -13.85 8.30
N LEU A 26 4.99 -13.10 7.59
CA LEU A 26 5.07 -11.65 7.55
C LEU A 26 4.70 -11.06 8.91
N ASP A 27 5.36 -9.97 9.29
CA ASP A 27 5.12 -9.31 10.58
C ASP A 27 3.71 -8.72 10.67
N TYR A 28 3.17 -8.23 9.54
CA TYR A 28 1.91 -7.50 9.49
C TYR A 28 1.01 -7.99 8.33
N PRO A 29 0.32 -9.14 8.50
CA PRO A 29 -0.69 -9.62 7.54
C PRO A 29 -1.77 -8.57 7.19
N PHE A 30 -1.99 -7.61 8.08
CA PHE A 30 -2.83 -6.45 7.89
C PHE A 30 -2.53 -5.66 6.61
N TYR A 31 -1.26 -5.40 6.28
CA TYR A 31 -0.92 -4.59 5.11
C TYR A 31 -1.17 -5.32 3.79
N ALA A 32 -0.94 -6.63 3.75
CA ALA A 32 -1.30 -7.46 2.60
C ALA A 32 -2.81 -7.53 2.41
N ALA A 33 -3.58 -7.68 3.49
CA ALA A 33 -5.04 -7.69 3.45
C ALA A 33 -5.63 -6.36 2.96
N ILE A 34 -5.13 -5.21 3.44
CA ILE A 34 -5.59 -3.91 2.93
C ILE A 34 -5.13 -3.69 1.49
N ALA A 35 -3.94 -4.15 1.12
CA ALA A 35 -3.47 -4.04 -0.26
C ALA A 35 -4.37 -4.79 -1.23
N SER A 36 -4.77 -6.02 -0.91
CA SER A 36 -5.72 -6.74 -1.76
C SER A 36 -7.12 -6.12 -1.75
N LEU A 37 -7.60 -5.65 -0.59
CA LEU A 37 -8.88 -4.95 -0.45
C LEU A 37 -8.97 -3.71 -1.35
N VAL A 38 -7.95 -2.84 -1.31
CA VAL A 38 -7.94 -1.55 -2.02
C VAL A 38 -7.66 -1.74 -3.51
N CYS A 39 -6.80 -2.70 -3.89
CA CYS A 39 -6.46 -2.93 -5.29
C CYS A 39 -7.50 -3.77 -6.03
N MET A 40 -8.40 -4.48 -5.34
CA MET A 40 -9.50 -5.18 -5.99
C MET A 40 -10.47 -4.20 -6.63
N GLN A 41 -10.64 -4.28 -7.94
CA GLN A 41 -11.48 -3.38 -8.73
C GLN A 41 -12.42 -4.16 -9.64
N SER A 42 -13.32 -3.42 -10.29
CA SER A 42 -14.34 -4.01 -11.16
C SER A 42 -13.81 -4.57 -12.48
N THR A 43 -12.57 -4.27 -12.87
CA THR A 43 -11.91 -4.82 -14.07
C THR A 43 -10.43 -5.07 -13.79
N LEU A 44 -9.78 -5.89 -14.62
CA LEU A 44 -8.38 -6.25 -14.41
C LEU A 44 -7.44 -5.05 -14.62
N GLU A 45 -7.72 -4.23 -15.63
CA GLU A 45 -6.95 -3.00 -15.91
C GLU A 45 -7.03 -2.02 -14.72
N LYS A 46 -8.21 -1.83 -14.15
CA LYS A 46 -8.38 -0.98 -12.96
C LYS A 46 -7.66 -1.55 -11.74
N THR A 47 -7.65 -2.88 -11.57
CA THR A 47 -6.89 -3.52 -10.49
C THR A 47 -5.38 -3.34 -10.68
N TYR A 48 -4.90 -3.46 -11.92
CA TYR A 48 -3.50 -3.22 -12.24
C TYR A 48 -3.09 -1.77 -11.96
N THR A 49 -3.88 -0.80 -12.43
CA THR A 49 -3.63 0.63 -12.19
C THR A 49 -3.67 0.96 -10.70
N ALA A 50 -4.65 0.44 -9.95
CA ALA A 50 -4.71 0.61 -8.50
C ALA A 50 -3.50 -0.01 -7.79
N GLY A 51 -3.06 -1.20 -8.21
CA GLY A 51 -1.85 -1.86 -7.73
C GLY A 51 -0.60 -1.02 -7.98
N LYS A 52 -0.41 -0.53 -9.21
CA LYS A 52 0.69 0.34 -9.59
C LYS A 52 0.73 1.61 -8.73
N ASN A 53 -0.40 2.31 -8.62
CA ASN A 53 -0.51 3.53 -7.82
C ASN A 53 -0.19 3.27 -6.34
N ARG A 54 -0.65 2.13 -5.80
CA ARG A 54 -0.35 1.73 -4.43
C ARG A 54 1.14 1.43 -4.22
N LEU A 55 1.80 0.75 -5.16
CA LEU A 55 3.24 0.49 -5.08
C LEU A 55 4.06 1.78 -5.15
N LEU A 56 3.78 2.63 -6.13
CA LEU A 56 4.47 3.92 -6.30
C LEU A 56 4.29 4.80 -5.07
N GLY A 57 3.06 4.88 -4.55
CA GLY A 57 2.77 5.63 -3.34
C GLY A 57 3.52 5.07 -2.13
N THR A 58 3.49 3.75 -1.95
CA THR A 58 4.19 3.09 -0.84
C THR A 58 5.70 3.32 -0.92
N PHE A 59 6.28 3.30 -2.12
CA PHE A 59 7.69 3.55 -2.34
C PHE A 59 8.09 4.98 -1.97
N ILE A 60 7.40 6.00 -2.51
CA ILE A 60 7.71 7.41 -2.18
C ILE A 60 7.47 7.71 -0.71
N GLY A 61 6.35 7.23 -0.14
CA GLY A 61 6.05 7.38 1.27
C GLY A 61 7.10 6.72 2.16
N ALA A 62 7.60 5.56 1.77
CA ALA A 62 8.67 4.85 2.48
C ALA A 62 10.00 5.60 2.43
N VAL A 63 10.43 6.06 1.25
CA VAL A 63 11.68 6.79 1.07
C VAL A 63 11.67 8.11 1.84
N LEU A 64 10.63 8.93 1.65
CA LEU A 64 10.54 10.21 2.35
C LEU A 64 10.31 10.03 3.84
N GLY A 65 9.51 9.04 4.22
CA GLY A 65 9.24 8.72 5.63
C GLY A 65 10.52 8.33 6.35
N PHE A 66 11.34 7.48 5.73
CA PHE A 66 12.66 7.11 6.25
C PHE A 66 13.57 8.33 6.40
N VAL A 67 13.73 9.14 5.35
CA VAL A 67 14.61 10.33 5.38
C VAL A 67 14.20 11.32 6.47
N PHE A 68 12.91 11.64 6.57
CA PHE A 68 12.43 12.61 7.56
C PHE A 68 12.46 12.05 8.99
N ALA A 69 12.11 10.77 9.17
CA ALA A 69 12.19 10.12 10.47
C ALA A 69 13.64 10.01 10.96
N SER A 70 14.62 9.86 10.06
CA SER A 70 16.04 9.84 10.43
C SER A 70 16.61 11.18 10.85
N LEU A 71 15.98 12.29 10.44
CA LEU A 71 16.40 13.64 10.82
C LEU A 71 15.68 14.11 12.09
N PHE A 72 14.35 14.03 12.11
CA PHE A 72 13.50 14.57 13.18
C PHE A 72 12.30 13.66 13.46
N PRO A 73 12.51 12.47 14.06
CA PRO A 73 11.43 11.51 14.26
C PRO A 73 10.31 12.09 15.13
N THR A 74 9.05 11.74 14.82
CA THR A 74 7.86 12.14 15.59
C THR A 74 7.61 13.66 15.67
N ASN A 75 8.37 14.49 14.94
CA ASN A 75 8.17 15.94 14.96
C ASN A 75 6.99 16.36 14.06
N ALA A 76 6.03 17.09 14.63
CA ALA A 76 4.83 17.53 13.93
C ALA A 76 5.12 18.49 12.75
N LEU A 77 6.06 19.43 12.93
CA LEU A 77 6.41 20.40 11.91
C LEU A 77 7.09 19.72 10.71
N PHE A 78 8.04 18.82 10.96
CA PHE A 78 8.69 18.04 9.89
C PHE A 78 7.74 17.07 9.20
N SER A 79 6.74 16.54 9.93
CA SER A 79 5.69 15.72 9.32
C SER A 79 4.86 16.54 8.32
N ALA A 80 4.47 17.76 8.67
CA ALA A 80 3.74 18.65 7.77
C ALA A 80 4.58 19.04 6.53
N LEU A 81 5.84 19.44 6.74
CA LEU A 81 6.76 19.78 5.64
C LEU A 81 7.01 18.57 4.71
N GLY A 82 7.17 17.38 5.29
CA GLY A 82 7.35 16.15 4.52
C GLY A 82 6.12 15.80 3.67
N ILE A 83 4.91 16.00 4.18
CA ILE A 83 3.68 15.83 3.39
C ILE A 83 3.61 16.83 2.23
N VAL A 84 3.94 18.10 2.44
CA VAL A 84 3.98 19.09 1.35
C VAL A 84 4.98 18.67 0.26
N LEU A 85 6.19 18.26 0.66
CA LEU A 85 7.20 17.79 -0.28
C LEU A 85 6.76 16.52 -1.03
N LEU A 86 6.14 15.58 -0.33
CA LEU A 86 5.61 14.34 -0.89
C LEU A 86 4.53 14.60 -1.94
N ILE A 87 3.55 15.47 -1.62
CA ILE A 87 2.50 15.87 -2.55
C ILE A 87 3.12 16.54 -3.78
N TYR A 88 4.07 17.45 -3.58
CA TYR A 88 4.77 18.12 -4.69
C TYR A 88 5.48 17.12 -5.61
N ILE A 89 6.21 16.15 -5.05
CA ILE A 89 6.90 15.11 -5.83
C ILE A 89 5.89 14.25 -6.60
N CYS A 90 4.82 13.78 -5.95
CA CYS A 90 3.80 12.99 -6.62
C CYS A 90 3.10 13.76 -7.75
N ASN A 91 2.77 15.04 -7.54
CA ASN A 91 2.19 15.88 -8.58
C ASN A 91 3.14 16.06 -9.77
N LYS A 92 4.44 16.30 -9.50
CA LYS A 92 5.45 16.47 -10.55
C LYS A 92 5.66 15.21 -11.40
N LEU A 93 5.38 14.04 -10.84
CA LEU A 93 5.48 12.75 -11.51
C LEU A 93 4.15 12.28 -12.12
N ASP A 94 3.08 13.10 -12.05
CA ASP A 94 1.71 12.75 -12.45
C ASP A 94 1.14 11.54 -11.68
N TRP A 95 1.60 11.30 -10.45
CA TRP A 95 1.16 10.20 -9.59
C TRP A 95 0.08 10.64 -8.59
N ASN A 96 -0.90 11.41 -9.07
CA ASN A 96 -1.94 12.01 -8.23
C ASN A 96 -2.72 10.97 -7.40
N ASP A 97 -3.02 9.82 -8.00
CA ASP A 97 -3.72 8.71 -7.34
C ASP A 97 -2.89 8.02 -6.23
N ALA A 98 -1.56 8.19 -6.26
CA ALA A 98 -0.64 7.59 -5.30
C ALA A 98 -0.46 8.44 -4.03
N ILE A 99 -0.85 9.72 -4.06
CA ILE A 99 -0.62 10.71 -2.99
C ILE A 99 -1.17 10.22 -1.65
N SER A 100 -2.42 9.76 -1.63
CA SER A 100 -3.07 9.31 -0.39
C SER A 100 -2.33 8.14 0.24
N MET A 101 -1.95 7.14 -0.56
CA MET A 101 -1.19 5.99 -0.06
C MET A 101 0.22 6.39 0.37
N ALA A 102 0.88 7.28 -0.37
CA ALA A 102 2.19 7.80 -0.01
C ALA A 102 2.16 8.53 1.34
N GLY A 103 1.17 9.38 1.57
CA GLY A 103 0.97 10.07 2.84
C GLY A 103 0.73 9.11 4.01
N ILE A 104 -0.10 8.07 3.82
CA ILE A 104 -0.36 7.06 4.87
C ILE A 104 0.93 6.32 5.26
N VAL A 105 1.78 5.97 4.30
CA VAL A 105 3.04 5.26 4.56
C VAL A 105 4.07 6.19 5.19
N PHE A 106 4.20 7.41 4.68
CA PHE A 106 5.05 8.46 5.24
C PHE A 106 4.72 8.71 6.72
N LEU A 107 3.45 9.00 7.05
CA LEU A 107 3.02 9.24 8.43
C LEU A 107 3.17 7.98 9.29
N GLY A 108 2.90 6.81 8.71
CA GLY A 108 3.13 5.52 9.37
C GLY A 108 4.56 5.39 9.88
N ILE A 109 5.54 5.70 9.04
CA ILE A 109 6.97 5.65 9.40
C ILE A 109 7.35 6.79 10.36
N MET A 110 6.96 8.03 10.01
CA MET A 110 7.33 9.23 10.75
C MET A 110 6.82 9.24 12.20
N LEU A 111 5.65 8.66 12.44
CA LEU A 111 4.97 8.69 13.74
C LEU A 111 5.16 7.40 14.56
N ASN A 112 5.38 6.24 13.92
CA ASN A 112 5.45 4.96 14.65
C ASN A 112 6.87 4.45 14.88
N ILE A 113 7.90 5.07 14.29
CA ILE A 113 9.27 4.54 14.35
C ILE A 113 10.20 5.52 15.05
N LYS A 114 10.81 5.05 16.14
CA LYS A 114 11.73 5.84 16.98
C LYS A 114 13.21 5.59 16.68
N ASP A 115 13.54 4.53 15.93
CA ASP A 115 14.92 4.14 15.61
C ASP A 115 15.11 3.82 14.11
N ASN A 116 16.19 4.33 13.52
CA ASN A 116 16.54 4.23 12.11
C ASN A 116 16.67 2.79 11.60
N LYS A 117 17.20 1.86 12.42
CA LYS A 117 17.30 0.44 12.02
C LYS A 117 15.93 -0.19 11.86
N HIS A 118 15.00 0.15 12.74
CA HIS A 118 13.61 -0.30 12.64
C HIS A 118 12.88 0.35 11.47
N ALA A 119 13.24 1.59 11.10
CA ALA A 119 12.61 2.31 10.00
C ALA A 119 12.88 1.67 8.63
N LEU A 120 14.12 1.26 8.36
CA LEU A 120 14.46 0.56 7.11
C LEU A 120 13.77 -0.80 7.01
N VAL A 121 13.86 -1.61 8.08
CA VAL A 121 13.26 -2.94 8.09
C VAL A 121 11.75 -2.85 7.92
N TYR A 122 11.10 -1.93 8.62
CA TYR A 122 9.67 -1.70 8.50
C TYR A 122 9.26 -1.27 7.09
N SER A 123 9.98 -0.30 6.51
CA SER A 123 9.71 0.21 5.17
C SER A 123 9.81 -0.87 4.10
N TYR A 124 10.85 -1.70 4.18
CA TYR A 124 11.06 -2.83 3.28
C TYR A 124 9.95 -3.89 3.44
N LYS A 125 9.61 -4.28 4.67
CA LYS A 125 8.53 -5.24 4.93
C LYS A 125 7.19 -4.74 4.41
N ARG A 126 6.91 -3.44 4.56
CA ARG A 126 5.68 -2.82 4.07
C ARG A 126 5.55 -2.84 2.55
N LEU A 127 6.66 -2.69 1.81
CA LEU A 127 6.68 -2.88 0.36
C LEU A 127 6.39 -4.33 -0.02
N LEU A 128 7.01 -5.31 0.65
CA LEU A 128 6.77 -6.73 0.41
C LEU A 128 5.32 -7.15 0.68
N GLU A 129 4.76 -6.75 1.83
CA GLU A 129 3.37 -7.05 2.19
C GLU A 129 2.39 -6.44 1.18
N THR A 130 2.68 -5.22 0.72
CA THR A 130 1.86 -4.56 -0.30
C THR A 130 1.94 -5.28 -1.64
N LEU A 131 3.13 -5.73 -2.06
CA LEU A 131 3.31 -6.53 -3.28
C LEU A 131 2.52 -7.84 -3.22
N ILE A 132 2.53 -8.53 -2.08
CA ILE A 132 1.81 -9.79 -1.88
C ILE A 132 0.30 -9.56 -2.01
N GLY A 133 -0.24 -8.56 -1.32
CA GLY A 133 -1.67 -8.24 -1.42
C GLY A 133 -2.11 -7.85 -2.83
N ILE A 134 -1.29 -7.05 -3.54
CA ILE A 134 -1.55 -6.68 -4.94
C ILE A 134 -1.55 -7.91 -5.85
N THR A 135 -0.57 -8.79 -5.68
CA THR A 135 -0.45 -10.02 -6.47
C THR A 135 -1.68 -10.90 -6.27
N ILE A 136 -2.12 -11.06 -5.03
CA ILE A 136 -3.30 -11.87 -4.71
C ILE A 136 -4.58 -11.24 -5.27
N ALA A 137 -4.74 -9.92 -5.17
CA ALA A 137 -5.87 -9.24 -5.80
C ALA A 137 -5.88 -9.42 -7.32
N PHE A 138 -4.73 -9.32 -7.98
CA PHE A 138 -4.60 -9.52 -9.41
C PHE A 138 -4.95 -10.96 -9.82
N ILE A 139 -4.42 -11.96 -9.12
CA ILE A 139 -4.72 -13.38 -9.35
C ILE A 139 -6.23 -13.62 -9.19
N VAL A 140 -6.81 -13.21 -8.06
CA VAL A 140 -8.24 -13.44 -7.80
C VAL A 140 -9.11 -12.75 -8.85
N ASN A 141 -8.79 -11.52 -9.25
CA ASN A 141 -9.59 -10.81 -10.25
C ASN A 141 -9.47 -11.42 -11.65
N SER A 142 -8.30 -11.98 -11.97
CA SER A 142 -8.03 -12.65 -13.25
C SER A 142 -8.78 -13.99 -13.37
N PHE A 143 -8.75 -14.82 -12.33
CA PHE A 143 -9.29 -16.18 -12.39
C PHE A 143 -10.79 -16.26 -12.09
N ILE A 144 -11.31 -15.41 -11.19
CA ILE A 144 -12.72 -15.47 -10.82
C ILE A 144 -13.48 -14.52 -11.71
N LYS A 145 -14.25 -15.04 -12.67
CA LYS A 145 -15.16 -14.28 -13.55
C LYS A 145 -14.54 -12.95 -14.01
N PRO A 146 -13.44 -13.00 -14.80
CA PRO A 146 -12.75 -11.81 -15.28
C PRO A 146 -13.78 -10.88 -15.94
N PRO A 147 -13.93 -9.64 -15.46
CA PRO A 147 -14.84 -8.67 -16.04
C PRO A 147 -14.31 -8.30 -17.43
N GLU A 148 -15.16 -8.29 -18.46
CA GLU A 148 -14.74 -7.84 -19.79
C GLU A 148 -14.20 -6.39 -19.69
N LYS A 149 -12.95 -6.23 -20.14
CA LYS A 149 -12.11 -5.01 -20.30
C LYS A 149 -12.38 -3.85 -19.33
#